data_AF-I1BU23-F1
#
_entry.id   AF-I1BU23-F1
#
_cell.length_a   1.000
_cell.length_b   1.000
_cell.length_c   1.000
_cell.angle_alpha   90.00
_cell.angle_beta   90.00
_cell.angle_gamma   90.00
#
_symmetry.space_group_name_H-M   'P 1'
#
loop_
_entity.id
_entity.type
_entity.pdbx_description
1 polymer ?
#
loop_
_entity_poly.entity_id
_entity_poly.type
_entity_poly.pdbx_seq_one_letter_code
_entity_poly.pdbx_strand_id
1 'polypeptide(L)' 'MSQSIKNQLEIILLQEEKCQFNLFTSQTALDLGLMLIENAKPFNKPVVIDITMNGHQLFHYAMQGTNKDNDEWVRRKK' A
#
# COMPACT_ATOMS: atom_id res chain seq x y z
N MET A 1 6.43 27.67 4.57
CA MET A 1 5.58 26.65 3.91
C MET A 1 4.28 27.32 3.47
N SER A 2 3.85 27.13 2.22
CA SER A 2 2.62 27.73 1.70
C SER A 2 1.38 27.17 2.40
N GLN A 3 0.34 28.00 2.57
CA GLN A 3 -0.93 27.59 3.19
C GLN A 3 -1.55 26.37 2.49
N SER A 4 -1.32 26.22 1.18
CA SER A 4 -1.80 25.08 0.39
C SER A 4 -1.20 23.74 0.84
N ILE A 5 0.08 23.68 1.19
CA ILE A 5 0.72 22.43 1.64
C ILE A 5 0.15 22.00 3.00
N LYS A 6 -0.11 22.97 3.89
CA LYS A 6 -0.72 22.69 5.20
C LYS A 6 -2.12 22.07 5.04
N ASN A 7 -2.93 22.61 4.16
CA ASN A 7 -4.26 22.08 3.88
C ASN A 7 -4.21 20.66 3.26
N GLN A 8 -3.25 20.38 2.37
CA GLN A 8 -3.08 19.04 1.80
C GLN A 8 -2.65 18.02 2.84
N LEU A 9 -1.76 18.40 3.76
CA LEU A 9 -1.34 17.55 4.87
C LEU A 9 -2.53 17.17 5.76
N GLU A 10 -3.39 18.14 6.10
CA GLU A 10 -4.58 17.88 6.92
C GLU A 10 -5.54 16.89 6.24
N ILE A 11 -5.74 17.01 4.92
CA ILE A 11 -6.56 16.06 4.16
C ILE A 11 -5.95 14.65 4.20
N ILE A 12 -4.63 14.52 4.03
CA ILE A 12 -3.94 13.23 4.08
C ILE A 12 -4.11 12.58 5.46
N LEU A 13 -3.91 13.35 6.54
CA LEU A 13 -4.09 12.86 7.91
C LEU A 13 -5.52 12.34 8.15
N LEU A 14 -6.54 13.08 7.71
CA LEU A 14 -7.94 12.65 7.82
C LEU A 14 -8.26 11.40 6.98
N GLN A 15 -7.54 11.16 5.89
CA GLN A 15 -7.68 9.94 5.10
C GLN A 15 -7.00 8.75 5.80
N GLU A 16 -5.82 8.96 6.38
CA GLU A 16 -5.09 7.94 7.14
C GLU A 16 -5.84 7.49 8.40
N GLU A 17 -6.54 8.40 9.08
CA GLU A 17 -7.42 8.08 10.22
C GLU A 17 -8.57 7.13 9.83
N LYS A 18 -9.06 7.19 8.59
CA LYS A 18 -10.11 6.30 8.08
C LYS A 18 -9.57 4.94 7.64
N CYS A 19 -8.27 4.86 7.34
CA CYS A 19 -7.60 3.65 6.88
C CYS A 19 -7.01 2.84 8.04
N GLN A 20 -7.81 2.60 9.08
CA GLN A 20 -7.40 1.86 10.28
C GLN A 20 -8.20 0.57 10.42
N PHE A 21 -7.53 -0.50 10.84
CA PHE A 21 -8.17 -1.78 11.14
C PHE A 21 -8.25 -1.99 12.66
N ASN A 22 -9.40 -2.42 13.17
CA ASN A 22 -9.55 -2.76 14.60
C ASN A 22 -8.77 -4.01 15.00
N LEU A 23 -8.59 -4.93 14.05
CA LEU A 23 -7.80 -6.15 14.18
C LEU A 23 -7.13 -6.44 12.84
N PHE A 24 -5.85 -6.79 12.88
CA PHE A 24 -5.09 -7.14 11.69
C PHE A 24 -4.49 -8.53 11.82
N THR A 25 -4.83 -9.41 10.89
CA THR A 25 -4.35 -10.80 10.85
C THR A 25 -3.73 -11.13 9.49
N SER A 26 -3.05 -12.26 9.38
CA SER A 26 -2.55 -12.74 8.08
C SER A 26 -3.69 -12.95 7.06
N GLN A 27 -4.88 -13.36 7.52
CA GLN A 27 -6.05 -13.47 6.65
C GLN A 27 -6.50 -12.09 6.13
N THR A 28 -6.53 -11.09 7.02
CA THR A 28 -6.81 -9.69 6.63
C THR A 28 -5.81 -9.19 5.59
N ALA A 29 -4.52 -9.49 5.76
CA ALA A 29 -3.49 -9.13 4.79
C ALA A 29 -3.71 -9.79 3.42
N LEU A 30 -4.07 -11.07 3.41
CA LEU A 30 -4.38 -11.80 2.18
C LEU A 30 -5.59 -11.20 1.45
N ASP A 31 -6.70 -11.01 2.15
CA ASP A 31 -7.94 -10.50 1.56
C ASP A 31 -7.75 -9.07 1.03
N LEU A 32 -7.07 -8.22 1.81
CA LEU A 32 -6.71 -6.86 1.41
C LEU A 32 -5.79 -6.88 0.18
N GLY A 33 -4.76 -7.72 0.17
CA GLY A 33 -3.82 -7.85 -0.94
C GLY A 33 -4.52 -8.24 -2.24
N LEU A 34 -5.42 -9.23 -2.19
CA LEU A 34 -6.23 -9.64 -3.34
C LEU A 34 -7.15 -8.52 -3.83
N MET A 35 -7.83 -7.82 -2.92
CA MET A 35 -8.67 -6.68 -3.27
C MET A 35 -7.87 -5.56 -3.96
N LEU A 36 -6.65 -5.27 -3.49
CA LEU A 36 -5.76 -4.28 -4.10
C LEU A 36 -5.32 -4.70 -5.50
N ILE A 37 -5.05 -5.98 -5.73
CA ILE A 37 -4.73 -6.52 -7.06
C ILE A 37 -5.89 -6.28 -8.03
N GLU A 38 -7.12 -6.64 -7.65
CA GLU A 38 -8.29 -6.44 -8.50
C GLU A 38 -8.53 -4.96 -8.82
N ASN A 39 -8.35 -4.08 -7.82
CA ASN A 39 -8.43 -2.64 -8.04
C ASN A 39 -7.30 -2.09 -8.93
N ALA A 40 -6.12 -2.71 -8.95
CA ALA A 40 -4.99 -2.27 -9.76
C ALA A 40 -5.13 -2.63 -11.25
N LYS A 41 -5.79 -3.76 -11.57
CA LYS A 41 -5.92 -4.28 -12.95
C LYS A 41 -6.41 -3.25 -13.98
N PRO A 42 -7.43 -2.40 -13.71
CA PRO A 42 -7.93 -1.44 -14.69
C PRO A 42 -6.92 -0.34 -15.08
N PHE A 43 -5.90 -0.08 -14.26
CA PHE A 43 -4.98 1.05 -14.48
C PHE A 43 -3.88 0.77 -15.52
N ASN A 44 -3.82 -0.44 -16.09
CA ASN A 44 -2.84 -0.89 -17.10
C ASN A 44 -1.37 -0.57 -16.76
N LYS A 45 -1.05 -0.55 -15.46
CA LYS A 45 0.30 -0.35 -14.93
C LYS A 45 0.60 -1.46 -13.94
N PRO A 46 1.66 -2.25 -14.15
CA PRO A 46 2.02 -3.31 -13.21
C PRO A 46 2.53 -2.67 -11.90
N VAL A 47 2.05 -3.18 -10.76
CA VAL A 47 2.42 -2.69 -9.43
C VAL A 47 2.93 -3.83 -8.56
N VAL A 48 3.72 -3.47 -7.54
CA VAL A 48 4.08 -4.37 -6.44
C VAL A 48 3.27 -3.95 -5.22
N ILE A 49 2.62 -4.93 -4.58
CA ILE A 49 1.86 -4.76 -3.35
C ILE A 49 2.60 -5.51 -2.24
N ASP A 50 2.87 -4.82 -1.13
CA ASP A 50 3.49 -5.39 0.06
C ASP A 50 2.71 -4.96 1.29
N ILE A 51 2.41 -5.93 2.15
CA ILE A 51 1.76 -5.72 3.44
C ILE A 51 2.67 -6.32 4.51
N THR A 52 3.24 -5.46 5.34
CA THR A 52 4.16 -5.83 6.41
C THR A 52 3.62 -5.35 7.75
N MET A 53 3.60 -6.23 8.74
CA MET A 53 3.18 -5.92 10.11
C MET A 53 4.35 -6.17 11.07
N ASN A 54 4.80 -5.13 11.78
CA ASN A 54 5.92 -5.21 12.73
C ASN A 54 7.18 -5.88 12.13
N GLY A 55 7.50 -5.56 10.87
CA GLY A 55 8.65 -6.14 10.14
C GLY A 55 8.42 -7.53 9.55
N HIS A 56 7.28 -8.17 9.83
CA HIS A 56 6.90 -9.46 9.24
C HIS A 56 6.07 -9.22 7.97
N GLN A 57 6.59 -9.65 6.81
CA GLN A 57 5.87 -9.58 5.53
C GLN A 57 4.76 -10.63 5.52
N LEU A 58 3.51 -10.18 5.54
CA LEU A 58 2.33 -11.05 5.55
C LEU A 58 1.77 -11.30 4.14
N PHE A 59 2.00 -10.36 3.22
CA PHE A 59 1.59 -10.49 1.82
C PHE A 59 2.60 -9.76 0.92
N HIS A 60 2.95 -10.37 -0.21
CA HIS A 60 3.73 -9.74 -1.25
C HIS A 60 3.29 -10.27 -2.62
N TYR A 61 3.04 -9.35 -3.54
CA TYR A 61 2.68 -9.70 -4.90
C TYR A 61 3.27 -8.70 -5.89
N ALA A 62 4.06 -9.23 -6.82
CA ALA A 62 4.65 -8.50 -7.93
C ALA A 62 3.89 -8.87 -9.21
N MET A 63 3.17 -7.90 -9.79
CA MET A 63 2.43 -8.13 -11.04
C MET A 63 3.38 -8.45 -12.20
N GLN A 64 2.91 -9.26 -13.15
CA GLN A 64 3.62 -9.48 -14.42
C GLN A 64 3.96 -8.13 -15.06
N GLY A 65 5.25 -7.89 -15.29
CA GLY A 65 5.76 -6.62 -15.84
C GLY A 65 6.45 -5.71 -14.83
N THR A 66 6.42 -6.02 -13.53
CA THR A 66 7.33 -5.40 -12.55
C THR A 66 8.70 -6.07 -12.57
N ASN A 67 9.70 -5.43 -11.95
CA ASN A 67 11.06 -5.94 -11.84
C ASN A 67 11.62 -5.76 -10.42
N LYS A 68 12.86 -6.21 -10.20
CA LYS A 68 13.53 -6.13 -8.89
C LYS A 68 13.67 -4.70 -8.35
N ASP A 69 13.73 -3.69 -9.23
CA ASP A 69 13.81 -2.30 -8.76
C ASP A 69 12.52 -1.90 -8.04
N ASN A 70 11.35 -2.41 -8.48
CA ASN A 70 10.09 -2.16 -7.79
C ASN A 70 10.13 -2.68 -6.34
N ASP A 71 10.75 -3.84 -6.11
CA ASP A 71 10.90 -4.42 -4.77
C ASP A 71 11.85 -3.59 -3.91
N GLU A 72 12.95 -3.09 -4.48
CA GLU A 72 13.84 -2.15 -3.78
C GLU A 72 13.14 -0.83 -3.44
N TRP A 73 12.28 -0.33 -4.33
CA TRP A 73 11.46 0.85 -4.04
C TRP A 73 10.47 0.60 -2.91
N VAL A 74 9.85 -0.57 -2.84
CA VAL A 74 9.00 -0.98 -1.72
C VAL A 74 9.83 -1.01 -0.43
N ARG A 75 10.99 -1.67 -0.43
CA ARG A 75 11.88 -1.77 0.73
C ARG A 75 12.30 -0.40 1.27
N ARG A 76 12.54 0.58 0.39
CA ARG A 76 12.93 1.96 0.77
C ARG A 76 11.80 2.83 1.29
N LYS A 77 10.55 2.49 0.96
CA LYS A 77 9.35 3.27 1.33
C LYS A 77 8.64 2.76 2.58
N LYS A 78 8.90 1.52 3.00
CA LYS A 78 8.48 1.00 4.31
C LYS A 78 9.00 1.90 5.43
#